data_AF-A0A958HX29-F1
#
_entry.id   AF-A0A958HX29-F1
#
_cell.length_a   1.000
_cell.length_b   1.000
_cell.length_c   1.000
_cell.angle_alpha   90.00
_cell.angle_beta   90.00
_cell.angle_gamma   90.00
#
_symmetry.space_group_name_H-M   'P 1'
#
loop_
_entity.id
_entity.type
_entity.pdbx_description
1 polymer ?
#
loop_
_entity_poly.entity_id
_entity_poly.type
_entity_poly.pdbx_seq_one_letter_code
_entity_poly.pdbx_strand_id
1 'polypeptide(L)' 'AGGKNVAPQKMENMLITSRFVEQVLVIGDKRKFCSAIIVPTFPELEKYAADHQLEFRSYKDLC' A
#
# COMPACT_ATOMS: atom_id res chain seq x y z
N ALA A 1 21.41 21.34 -0.47
CA ALA A 1 20.97 20.03 -0.97
C ALA A 1 20.25 19.29 0.15
N GLY A 2 18.95 19.51 0.30
CA GLY A 2 18.13 18.97 1.41
C GLY A 2 17.39 17.69 1.05
N GLY A 3 18.00 16.83 0.22
CA GLY A 3 17.39 15.57 -0.19
C GLY A 3 17.34 14.62 1.00
N LYS A 4 16.17 14.48 1.63
CA LYS A 4 15.93 13.38 2.57
C LYS A 4 16.00 12.10 1.75
N ASN A 5 17.18 11.47 1.73
CA ASN A 5 17.46 10.20 1.05
C ASN A 5 16.72 9.07 1.78
N VAL A 6 15.40 9.00 1.59
CA VAL A 6 14.64 7.85 2.03
C VAL A 6 14.88 6.75 1.02
N ALA A 7 15.61 5.71 1.42
CA ALA A 7 15.85 4.55 0.58
C ALA A 7 14.50 3.89 0.24
N PRO A 8 14.11 3.78 -1.05
CA PRO A 8 12.84 3.18 -1.46
C PRO A 8 12.61 1.81 -0.83
N GLN A 9 13.66 0.98 -0.83
CA GLN A 9 13.64 -0.36 -0.26
C GLN A 9 13.31 -0.39 1.24
N LYS A 10 13.73 0.62 2.01
CA LYS A 10 13.37 0.71 3.43
C LYS A 10 11.87 0.97 3.60
N MET A 11 11.28 1.80 2.75
CA MET A 11 9.84 2.05 2.78
C MET A 11 9.05 0.84 2.31
N GLU A 12 9.48 0.17 1.24
CA GLU A 12 8.87 -1.06 0.75
C GLU A 12 8.86 -2.14 1.83
N ASN A 13 10.00 -2.38 2.47
CA ASN A 13 10.13 -3.36 3.56
C ASN A 13 9.23 -3.04 4.75
N MET A 14 8.99 -1.75 5.06
CA MET A 14 8.04 -1.37 6.11
C MET A 14 6.59 -1.61 5.67
N LEU A 15 6.23 -1.21 4.45
CA LEU A 15 4.87 -1.29 3.94
C LEU A 15 4.40 -2.74 3.75
N ILE A 16 5.28 -3.64 3.28
CA ILE A 16 4.95 -5.07 3.06
C ILE A 16 4.72 -5.84 4.37
N THR A 17 5.07 -5.28 5.54
CA THR A 17 4.71 -5.89 6.83
C THR A 17 3.23 -5.77 7.17
N SER A 18 2.51 -4.88 6.50
CA SER A 18 1.07 -4.76 6.65
C SER A 18 0.38 -5.96 6.01
N ARG A 19 -0.49 -6.64 6.76
CA ARG A 19 -1.35 -7.71 6.21
C ARG A 19 -2.20 -7.27 5.02
N PHE A 20 -2.49 -5.97 4.91
CA PHE A 20 -3.28 -5.40 3.83
C PHE A 20 -2.48 -5.09 2.56
N VAL A 21 -1.15 -5.25 2.58
CA VAL A 21 -0.27 -4.93 1.45
C VAL A 21 0.32 -6.23 0.90
N GLU A 22 -0.09 -6.60 -0.31
CA GLU A 22 0.44 -7.77 -1.01
C GLU A 22 1.73 -7.41 -1.77
N GLN A 23 1.73 -6.27 -2.45
CA GLN A 23 2.89 -5.76 -3.18
C GLN A 23 3.00 -4.25 -3.05
N VAL A 24 4.21 -3.74 -3.06
CA VAL A 24 4.49 -2.30 -3.01
C VAL A 24 5.70 -1.95 -3.86
N LEU A 25 5.60 -0.84 -4.60
CA LEU A 25 6.69 -0.25 -5.35
C LEU A 25 6.81 1.23 -4.97
N VAL A 26 7.95 1.62 -4.41
CA VAL A 26 8.21 3.00 -4.00
C VAL A 26 8.98 3.75 -5.06
N ILE A 27 8.41 4.88 -5.51
CA ILE A 27 8.96 5.76 -6.54
C ILE A 27 9.45 7.04 -5.86
N GLY A 28 10.76 7.15 -5.66
CA GLY A 28 11.40 8.30 -5.02
C GLY A 28 12.52 8.96 -5.83
N ASP A 29 13.01 8.32 -6.90
CA ASP A 29 14.17 8.85 -7.64
C ASP A 29 13.83 10.18 -8.35
N LYS A 30 14.62 11.22 -8.08
CA LYS A 30 14.52 12.59 -8.64
C LYS A 30 13.14 13.26 -8.52
N ARG A 31 12.26 12.78 -7.64
CA ARG A 31 10.95 13.40 -7.39
C ARG A 31 11.00 14.26 -6.13
N LYS A 32 10.22 15.35 -6.12
CA LYS A 32 10.04 16.21 -4.93
C LYS A 32 9.40 15.47 -3.75
N PHE A 33 8.69 14.38 -4.02
CA PHE A 33 7.99 13.54 -3.05
C PHE A 33 8.24 12.07 -3.37
N CYS A 34 8.35 11.24 -2.33
CA CYS A 34 8.26 9.79 -2.48
C CYS A 34 6.79 9.41 -2.66
N SER A 35 6.50 8.60 -3.67
CA SER A 35 5.19 8.00 -3.91
C SER A 35 5.29 6.48 -3.84
N ALA A 36 4.18 5.78 -3.66
CA ALA A 36 4.15 4.33 -3.70
C ALA A 36 2.95 3.85 -4.52
N ILE A 37 3.13 2.76 -5.27
CA ILE A 37 2.07 1.97 -5.86
C ILE A 37 1.88 0.76 -4.94
N ILE A 38 0.67 0.52 -4.49
CA ILE A 38 0.34 -0.56 -3.56
C ILE A 38 -0.71 -1.45 -4.22
N VAL A 39 -0.45 -2.76 -4.21
CA VAL A 39 -1.44 -3.79 -4.49
C VAL A 39 -1.93 -4.31 -3.14
N PRO A 40 -3.23 -4.15 -2.80
CA PRO A 40 -3.74 -4.62 -1.54
C PRO A 40 -3.99 -6.12 -1.54
N THR A 41 -3.95 -6.71 -0.35
CA THR A 41 -4.36 -8.11 -0.14
C THR A 41 -5.88 -8.18 -0.12
N PHE A 42 -6.50 -8.52 -1.26
CA PHE A 42 -7.97 -8.58 -1.36
C PHE A 42 -8.66 -9.50 -0.34
N PRO A 43 -8.14 -10.72 -0.03
CA PRO A 43 -8.74 -11.56 1.01
C PRO A 43 -8.81 -10.89 2.40
N GLU A 44 -7.79 -10.11 2.77
CA GLU A 44 -7.79 -9.36 4.04
C GLU A 44 -8.75 -8.17 4.00
N LEU A 45 -8.94 -7.54 2.83
CA LEU A 45 -9.94 -6.48 2.64
C LEU A 45 -11.37 -7.02 2.68
N GLU A 46 -11.65 -8.16 2.07
CA GLU A 46 -12.95 -8.84 2.14
C GLU A 46 -13.30 -9.19 3.59
N LYS A 47 -12.32 -9.75 4.33
CA LYS A 47 -12.48 -10.06 5.75
C LYS A 47 -12.75 -8.80 6.56
N TYR A 48 -11.99 -7.73 6.32
CA TYR A 48 -12.22 -6.44 6.98
C TYR A 48 -13.62 -5.91 6.69
N ALA A 49 -14.07 -5.97 5.43
CA ALA A 49 -15.41 -5.55 5.04
C ALA A 49 -16.50 -6.37 5.73
N ALA A 50 -16.34 -7.70 5.80
CA ALA A 50 -17.27 -8.59 6.51
C ALA A 50 -17.33 -8.27 8.01
N ASP A 51 -16.18 -8.10 8.66
CA ASP A 51 -16.07 -7.78 10.10
C ASP A 51 -16.71 -6.42 10.43
N HIS A 52 -16.73 -5.49 9.48
CA HIS A 52 -17.27 -4.13 9.65
C HIS A 52 -18.64 -3.92 8.98
N GLN A 53 -19.28 -4.99 8.50
CA GLN A 53 -20.59 -4.94 7.83
C GLN A 53 -20.62 -3.99 6.61
N LEU A 54 -19.51 -3.90 5.89
CA LEU A 54 -19.41 -3.12 4.65
C LEU A 54 -19.86 -3.99 3.47
N GLU A 55 -20.88 -3.53 2.75
CA GLU A 55 -21.32 -4.17 1.51
C GLU A 55 -20.34 -3.84 0.38
N PHE A 56 -19.88 -4.86 -0.34
CA PHE A 56 -19.08 -4.71 -1.55
C PHE A 56 -19.59 -5.68 -2.63
N ARG A 57 -19.50 -5.28 -3.90
CA ARG A 57 -19.95 -6.11 -5.04
C ARG A 57 -18.78 -6.57 -5.90
N SER A 58 -17.65 -5.89 -5.79
CA SER A 58 -16.44 -6.17 -6.55
C SER A 58 -15.21 -5.70 -5.78
N TYR A 59 -14.04 -6.17 -6.20
CA TYR A 59 -12.75 -5.69 -5.68
C TYR A 59 -12.54 -4.19 -5.83
N LYS A 60 -13.19 -3.56 -6.81
CA LYS A 60 -13.11 -2.12 -7.01
C LYS A 60 -13.80 -1.34 -5.87
N ASP A 61 -14.75 -1.94 -5.16
CA ASP A 61 -15.45 -1.29 -4.05
C ASP A 61 -14.64 -1.34 -2.75
N LEU A 62 -13.59 -2.19 -2.71
CA LEU A 62 -12.69 -2.36 -1.56
C LEU A 62 -11.45 -1.45 -1.62
N CYS A 63 -11.26 -0.71 -2.73
CA CYS A 63 -10.12 0.17 -3.00
C CYS A 63 -10.57 1.59 -3.27
#